data_AF-A0A0S3T8W2-F1
#
_entry.id   AF-A0A0S3T8W2-F1
#
_cell.length_a   1.000
_cell.length_b   1.000
_cell.length_c   1.000
_cell.angle_alpha   90.00
_cell.angle_beta   90.00
_cell.angle_gamma   90.00
#
_symmetry.space_group_name_H-M   'P 1'
#
loop_
_entity.id
_entity.type
_entity.pdbx_description
1 polymer ?
#
loop_
_entity_poly.entity_id
_entity_poly.type
_entity_poly.pdbx_seq_one_letter_code
_entity_poly.pdbx_strand_id
1 'polypeptide(L)'
;MYVTRPLSMYRRSPSTLSIPPPDGPYSGYLVITDEEAEAEDTCCWRLCRHKKVKKLPFPQDKIFSITHASEYQQTSNTKVWFLSVPDHPLSSNRYYVIKAKGRHKGKAYKCSREGDIVTCCFTDMLNDERPKPFNLKDLYQIFKIHSHQSDGFFGRSITPDGIPPHS
;
A
#
# COMPACT_ATOMS: atom_id res chain seq x y z
N MET A 1 11.26 -3.14 15.97
CA MET A 1 12.23 -4.00 15.22
C MET A 1 11.47 -4.79 14.16
N TYR A 2 11.98 -4.86 12.92
CA TYR A 2 11.33 -5.67 11.87
C TYR A 2 11.94 -7.07 11.79
N VAL A 3 11.09 -8.07 11.63
CA VAL A 3 11.49 -9.45 11.32
C VAL A 3 11.12 -9.75 9.87
N THR A 4 12.07 -10.25 9.11
CA THR A 4 11.86 -10.62 7.71
C THR A 4 11.12 -11.96 7.63
N ARG A 5 10.14 -12.06 6.73
CA ARG A 5 9.35 -13.27 6.50
C ARG A 5 9.18 -13.50 4.99
N PRO A 6 9.31 -14.73 4.49
CA PRO A 6 9.12 -15.03 3.07
C PRO A 6 7.64 -14.90 2.69
N LEU A 7 7.36 -14.44 1.47
CA LEU A 7 6.01 -14.25 0.96
C LEU A 7 5.26 -15.58 0.79
N SER A 8 5.96 -16.63 0.34
CA SER A 8 5.39 -17.98 0.15
C SER A 8 4.76 -18.56 1.41
N MET A 9 5.35 -18.29 2.58
CA MET A 9 4.82 -18.72 3.89
C MET A 9 3.38 -18.25 4.10
N TYR A 10 3.09 -16.99 3.79
CA TYR A 10 1.74 -16.42 3.95
C TYR A 10 0.77 -16.93 2.89
N ARG A 11 1.26 -17.21 1.67
CA ARG A 11 0.42 -17.76 0.59
C ARG A 11 -0.03 -19.18 0.88
N ARG A 12 0.86 -20.01 1.42
CA ARG A 12 0.58 -21.40 1.85
C ARG A 12 -0.33 -21.48 3.06
N SER A 13 -0.18 -20.57 4.01
CA SER A 13 -0.92 -20.60 5.28
C SER A 13 -1.45 -19.21 5.64
N PRO A 14 -2.60 -18.80 5.07
CA PRO A 14 -3.16 -17.47 5.31
C PRO A 14 -3.45 -17.15 6.78
N SER A 15 -3.67 -18.17 7.63
CA SER A 15 -3.83 -18.00 9.08
C SER A 15 -2.63 -17.33 9.75
N THR A 16 -1.41 -17.52 9.20
CA THR A 16 -0.18 -16.92 9.73
C THR A 16 -0.15 -15.39 9.62
N LEU A 17 -0.99 -14.79 8.77
CA LEU A 17 -1.12 -13.33 8.67
C LEU A 17 -1.65 -12.68 9.95
N SER A 18 -2.35 -13.44 10.79
CA SER A 18 -2.92 -12.96 12.04
C SER A 18 -1.98 -13.12 13.25
N ILE A 19 -0.80 -13.69 13.05
CA ILE A 19 0.22 -13.79 14.11
C ILE A 19 0.66 -12.36 14.47
N PRO A 20 0.66 -11.97 15.75
CA PRO A 20 1.11 -10.65 16.17
C PRO A 20 2.61 -10.47 15.87
N PRO A 21 3.09 -9.23 15.69
CA PRO A 21 4.51 -8.97 15.56
C PRO A 21 5.26 -9.28 16.88
N PRO A 22 6.60 -9.38 16.86
CA PRO A 22 7.40 -9.61 18.06
C PRO A 22 7.16 -8.56 19.15
N ASP A 23 7.44 -8.88 20.41
CA ASP A 23 7.27 -7.92 21.50
C ASP A 23 8.20 -6.70 21.35
N GLY A 24 7.66 -5.53 21.70
CA GLY A 24 8.38 -4.26 21.70
C GLY A 24 7.71 -3.20 20.80
N PRO A 25 7.88 -1.90 21.12
CA PRO A 25 7.23 -0.83 20.38
C PRO A 25 7.78 -0.74 18.95
N TYR A 26 6.89 -0.42 18.01
CA TYR A 26 7.20 -0.29 16.59
C TYR A 26 7.87 -1.56 16.02
N SER A 27 7.39 -2.74 16.44
CA SER A 27 7.79 -4.03 15.89
C SER A 27 6.91 -4.44 14.72
N GLY A 28 7.42 -5.24 13.80
CA GLY A 28 6.64 -5.58 12.61
C GLY A 28 7.25 -6.68 11.76
N TYR A 29 6.52 -7.06 10.72
CA TYR A 29 7.00 -7.99 9.72
C TYR A 29 7.33 -7.28 8.41
N LEU A 30 8.49 -7.60 7.86
CA LEU A 30 8.88 -7.22 6.50
C LEU A 30 8.79 -8.47 5.62
N VAL A 31 7.84 -8.45 4.69
CA VAL A 31 7.60 -9.55 3.75
C VAL A 31 8.50 -9.37 2.55
N ILE A 32 9.29 -10.40 2.23
CA ILE A 32 10.18 -10.41 1.07
C ILE A 32 9.75 -11.49 0.08
N THR A 33 9.89 -11.24 -1.21
CA THR A 33 9.66 -12.27 -2.22
C THR A 33 10.81 -13.29 -2.21
N ASP A 34 10.48 -14.55 -1.95
CA ASP A 34 11.37 -15.69 -2.03
C ASP A 34 11.17 -16.48 -3.34
N GLU A 35 12.05 -17.45 -3.64
CA GLU A 35 12.07 -18.18 -4.92
C GLU A 35 10.75 -18.88 -5.22
N GLU A 36 10.07 -19.40 -4.21
CA GLU A 36 8.78 -20.06 -4.39
C GLU A 36 7.68 -19.06 -4.79
N ALA A 37 7.61 -17.92 -4.11
CA ALA A 37 6.66 -16.87 -4.47
C ALA A 37 6.94 -16.29 -5.87
N GLU A 38 8.21 -16.14 -6.27
CA GLU A 38 8.58 -15.78 -7.64
C GLU A 38 8.10 -16.85 -8.64
N ALA A 39 8.26 -18.13 -8.32
CA ALA A 39 7.85 -19.23 -9.20
C ALA A 39 6.33 -19.23 -9.41
N GLU A 40 5.54 -19.02 -8.36
CA GLU A 40 4.07 -18.88 -8.44
C GLU A 40 3.64 -17.67 -9.28
N ASP A 41 4.43 -16.60 -9.26
CA ASP A 41 4.16 -15.37 -10.03
C ASP A 41 4.63 -15.49 -11.49
N THR A 42 5.18 -16.63 -11.90
CA THR A 42 5.61 -16.89 -13.27
C THR A 42 4.73 -17.93 -13.98
N CYS A 43 4.60 -17.83 -15.30
CA CYS A 43 3.97 -18.82 -16.18
C CYS A 43 4.87 -19.13 -17.39
N CYS A 44 4.45 -20.06 -18.26
CA CYS A 44 5.20 -20.48 -19.46
C CYS A 44 6.65 -20.89 -19.16
N TRP A 45 6.86 -21.90 -18.29
CA TRP A 45 8.20 -22.33 -17.85
C TRP A 45 9.09 -21.19 -17.32
N ARG A 46 8.52 -20.31 -16.49
CA ARG A 46 9.18 -19.13 -15.89
C ARG A 46 9.56 -18.01 -16.86
N LEU A 47 9.15 -18.07 -18.14
CA LEU A 47 9.46 -17.05 -19.15
C LEU A 47 8.53 -15.83 -19.08
N CYS A 48 7.33 -15.99 -18.54
CA CYS A 48 6.35 -14.92 -18.42
C CYS A 48 6.09 -14.62 -16.94
N ARG A 49 6.06 -13.33 -16.55
CA ARG A 49 5.72 -12.90 -15.18
C ARG A 49 4.34 -12.27 -15.13
N HIS A 50 3.55 -12.65 -14.15
CA HIS A 50 2.30 -11.95 -13.85
C HIS A 50 2.63 -10.51 -13.44
N LYS A 51 2.15 -9.54 -14.23
CA LYS A 51 2.41 -8.11 -13.98
C LYS A 51 1.52 -7.51 -12.89
N LYS A 52 0.44 -8.19 -12.52
CA LYS A 52 -0.55 -7.72 -11.55
C LYS A 52 -0.41 -8.49 -10.24
N VAL A 53 -0.40 -7.75 -9.14
CA VAL A 53 -0.55 -8.33 -7.80
C VAL A 53 -2.01 -8.66 -7.58
N LYS A 54 -2.30 -9.85 -7.06
CA LYS A 54 -3.67 -10.31 -6.82
C LYS A 54 -4.01 -10.55 -5.35
N LYS A 55 -2.98 -10.66 -4.49
CA LYS A 55 -3.13 -11.06 -3.09
C LYS A 55 -2.27 -10.19 -2.18
N LEU A 56 -2.76 -9.97 -0.96
CA LEU A 56 -2.01 -9.43 0.16
C LEU A 56 -1.25 -10.57 0.87
N PRO A 57 -0.16 -10.26 1.59
CA PRO A 57 0.43 -8.93 1.80
C PRO A 57 1.31 -8.50 0.61
N PHE A 58 1.50 -7.19 0.45
CA PHE A 58 2.46 -6.67 -0.52
C PHE A 58 3.91 -6.92 -0.04
N PRO A 59 4.80 -7.52 -0.86
CA PRO A 59 6.22 -7.64 -0.51
C PRO A 59 6.95 -6.28 -0.52
N GLN A 60 7.78 -6.03 0.48
CA GLN A 60 8.49 -4.76 0.69
C GLN A 60 9.77 -4.62 -0.15
N ASP A 61 10.25 -5.68 -0.80
CA ASP A 61 11.39 -5.64 -1.73
C ASP A 61 10.99 -5.23 -3.16
N LYS A 62 9.69 -4.99 -3.42
CA LYS A 62 9.16 -4.61 -4.73
C LYS A 62 8.68 -3.17 -4.78
N ILE A 63 8.85 -2.54 -5.93
CA ILE A 63 8.19 -1.27 -6.29
C ILE A 63 6.93 -1.59 -7.07
N PHE A 64 5.79 -1.11 -6.59
CA PHE A 64 4.50 -1.28 -7.23
C PHE A 64 4.16 -0.11 -8.14
N SER A 65 3.34 -0.41 -9.13
CA SER A 65 2.76 0.56 -10.05
C SER A 65 1.29 0.67 -9.73
N ILE A 66 0.86 1.80 -9.19
CA ILE A 66 -0.57 2.11 -9.08
C ILE A 66 -0.99 2.71 -10.42
N THR A 67 -1.99 2.09 -11.03
CA THR A 67 -2.59 2.52 -12.29
C THR A 67 -4.06 2.78 -12.02
N HIS A 68 -4.49 4.02 -12.21
CA HIS A 68 -5.90 4.38 -12.09
C HIS A 68 -6.58 4.26 -13.45
N ALA A 69 -7.67 3.50 -13.50
CA ALA A 69 -8.56 3.47 -14.63
C ALA A 69 -9.49 4.68 -14.51
N SER A 70 -9.15 5.79 -15.17
CA SER A 70 -10.11 6.86 -15.41
C SER A 70 -10.52 6.81 -16.88
N GLU A 71 -11.79 7.02 -17.18
CA GLU A 71 -12.34 6.97 -18.54
C GLU A 71 -11.88 8.16 -19.42
N TYR A 72 -11.30 9.21 -18.83
CA TYR A 72 -11.07 10.49 -19.53
C TYR A 72 -9.67 11.12 -19.33
N GLN A 73 -8.84 10.65 -18.40
CA GLN A 73 -7.51 11.19 -18.15
C GLN A 73 -6.38 10.21 -18.45
N GLN A 74 -5.25 10.77 -18.88
CA GLN A 74 -3.98 10.10 -19.09
C GLN A 74 -3.62 9.25 -17.86
N THR A 75 -3.51 7.93 -18.03
CA THR A 75 -3.21 6.98 -16.96
C THR A 75 -2.01 7.43 -16.12
N SER A 76 -2.28 7.96 -14.92
CA SER A 76 -1.23 8.31 -13.98
C SER A 76 -0.60 7.00 -13.49
N ASN A 77 0.72 6.83 -13.69
CA ASN A 77 1.45 5.66 -13.25
C ASN A 77 2.32 6.04 -12.06
N THR A 78 1.82 5.78 -10.86
CA THR A 78 2.53 6.13 -9.64
C THR A 78 3.35 4.93 -9.14
N LYS A 79 4.66 5.13 -8.96
CA LYS A 79 5.55 4.11 -8.40
C LYS A 79 5.63 4.26 -6.88
N VAL A 80 5.31 3.19 -6.15
CA VAL A 80 5.23 3.20 -4.67
C VAL A 80 5.86 1.98 -4.02
N TRP A 81 6.20 2.12 -2.75
CA TRP A 81 6.38 1.02 -1.81
C TRP A 81 5.19 0.96 -0.86
N PHE A 82 4.77 -0.25 -0.50
CA PHE A 82 3.81 -0.49 0.58
C PHE A 82 4.57 -0.98 1.80
N LEU A 83 4.67 -0.14 2.83
CA LEU A 83 5.30 -0.48 4.10
C LEU A 83 4.21 -0.90 5.08
N SER A 84 4.27 -2.13 5.61
CA SER A 84 3.37 -2.62 6.65
C SER A 84 3.46 -1.74 7.89
N VAL A 85 2.31 -1.43 8.49
CA VAL A 85 2.28 -0.66 9.75
C VAL A 85 2.75 -1.58 10.89
N PRO A 86 3.70 -1.12 11.74
CA PRO A 86 4.14 -1.88 12.89
C PRO A 86 3.04 -2.01 13.96
N ASP A 87 3.28 -2.83 14.97
CA ASP A 87 2.38 -3.10 16.11
C ASP A 87 1.02 -3.71 15.72
N HIS A 88 0.90 -4.15 14.47
CA HIS A 88 -0.28 -4.81 13.94
C HIS A 88 0.09 -6.08 13.17
N PRO A 89 -0.76 -7.12 13.22
CA PRO A 89 -0.61 -8.28 12.35
C PRO A 89 -0.79 -7.86 10.89
N LEU A 90 -0.21 -8.63 9.96
CA LEU A 90 -0.33 -8.36 8.52
C LEU A 90 -1.77 -8.48 8.02
N SER A 91 -2.61 -9.30 8.66
CA SER A 91 -4.04 -9.41 8.37
C SER A 91 -4.83 -8.11 8.61
N SER A 92 -4.24 -7.13 9.29
CA SER A 92 -4.83 -5.78 9.42
C SER A 92 -4.88 -5.05 8.07
N ASN A 93 -4.05 -5.45 7.11
CA ASN A 93 -3.89 -4.85 5.77
C ASN A 93 -3.67 -3.33 5.82
N ARG A 94 -2.98 -2.85 6.86
CA ARG A 94 -2.63 -1.44 7.04
C ARG A 94 -1.24 -1.19 6.48
N TYR A 95 -1.14 -0.17 5.64
CA TYR A 95 0.10 0.21 4.96
C TYR A 95 0.31 1.72 4.95
N TYR A 96 1.57 2.12 5.06
CA TYR A 96 2.01 3.40 4.53
C TYR A 96 2.32 3.24 3.05
N VAL A 97 1.85 4.20 2.24
CA VAL A 97 2.14 4.24 0.80
C VAL A 97 3.24 5.27 0.58
N ILE A 98 4.44 4.79 0.21
CA ILE A 98 5.63 5.64 0.08
C ILE A 98 5.97 5.81 -1.40
N LYS A 99 6.16 7.04 -1.87
CA LYS A 99 6.53 7.29 -3.26
C LYS A 99 7.95 6.78 -3.54
N ALA A 100 8.10 5.95 -4.56
CA ALA A 100 9.35 5.26 -4.86
C ALA A 100 10.27 6.01 -5.83
N LYS A 101 9.73 6.93 -6.64
CA LYS A 101 10.47 7.64 -7.70
C LYS A 101 10.05 9.11 -7.84
N GLY A 102 10.92 9.91 -8.49
CA GLY A 102 10.68 11.31 -8.82
C GLY A 102 10.92 12.30 -7.66
N ARG A 103 10.46 13.55 -7.83
CA ARG A 103 10.73 14.68 -6.92
C ARG A 103 10.33 14.46 -5.46
N HIS A 104 9.32 13.63 -5.21
CA HIS A 104 8.82 13.35 -3.86
C HIS A 104 9.16 11.92 -3.38
N LYS A 105 10.21 11.30 -3.93
CA LYS A 105 10.68 9.98 -3.47
C LYS A 105 10.92 9.98 -1.95
N GLY A 106 10.51 8.90 -1.28
CA GLY A 106 10.64 8.73 0.16
C GLY A 106 9.56 9.44 1.00
N LYS A 107 8.70 10.24 0.38
CA LYS A 107 7.54 10.85 1.05
C LYS A 107 6.34 9.91 1.03
N ALA A 108 5.51 10.01 2.06
CA ALA A 108 4.29 9.22 2.22
C ALA A 108 3.08 9.95 1.65
N TYR A 109 2.16 9.19 1.06
CA TYR A 109 0.81 9.68 0.79
C TYR A 109 0.05 9.86 2.10
N LYS A 110 -0.88 10.81 2.10
CA LYS A 110 -1.67 11.19 3.27
C LYS A 110 -3.11 11.47 2.85
N CYS A 111 -4.07 11.02 3.63
CA CYS A 111 -5.47 11.42 3.51
C CYS A 111 -5.63 12.90 3.88
N SER A 112 -6.44 13.61 3.12
CA SER A 112 -6.95 14.93 3.47
C SER A 112 -8.04 14.82 4.54
N ARG A 113 -8.37 15.94 5.18
CA ARG A 113 -9.54 16.10 6.06
C ARG A 113 -10.58 16.96 5.37
N GLU A 114 -11.82 16.93 5.86
CA GLU A 114 -12.88 17.84 5.36
C GLU A 114 -12.46 19.33 5.47
N GLY A 115 -11.76 19.71 6.55
CA GLY A 115 -11.23 21.07 6.71
C GLY A 115 -10.09 21.44 5.74
N ASP A 116 -9.53 20.47 5.00
CA ASP A 116 -8.52 20.71 3.97
C ASP A 116 -9.18 20.94 2.58
N ILE A 117 -10.50 20.82 2.47
CA ILE A 117 -11.25 21.15 1.25
C ILE A 117 -11.16 22.66 1.04
N VAL A 118 -10.54 23.07 -0.06
CA VAL A 118 -10.46 24.47 -0.44
C VAL A 118 -11.61 24.76 -1.39
N THR A 119 -12.57 25.56 -0.93
CA THR A 119 -13.61 26.11 -1.80
C THR A 119 -13.01 27.24 -2.63
N CYS A 120 -13.00 27.09 -3.95
CA CYS A 120 -12.59 28.16 -4.87
C CYS A 120 -13.51 28.16 -6.09
N CYS A 121 -14.08 29.33 -6.41
CA CYS A 121 -14.89 29.59 -7.59
C CYS A 121 -16.05 28.59 -7.82
N PHE A 122 -17.06 28.60 -6.94
CA PHE A 122 -18.31 27.82 -7.03
C PHE A 122 -18.14 26.28 -7.08
N THR A 123 -16.95 25.77 -6.79
CA THR A 123 -16.67 24.33 -6.68
C THR A 123 -15.79 24.04 -5.47
N ASP A 124 -16.16 23.02 -4.70
CA ASP A 124 -15.28 22.47 -3.68
C ASP A 124 -14.24 21.58 -4.36
N MET A 125 -12.96 21.94 -4.27
CA MET A 125 -11.87 21.12 -4.79
C MET A 125 -11.06 20.53 -3.64
N LEU A 126 -11.05 19.20 -3.57
CA LEU A 126 -10.02 18.48 -2.84
C LEU A 126 -8.71 18.68 -3.59
N ASN A 127 -7.80 19.45 -3.00
CA ASN A 127 -6.46 19.56 -3.52
C ASN A 127 -5.74 18.27 -3.15
N ASP A 128 -5.47 17.39 -4.11
CA ASP A 128 -4.72 16.15 -3.85
C ASP A 128 -3.38 16.53 -3.19
N GLU A 129 -3.30 16.30 -1.88
CA GLU A 129 -2.15 16.73 -1.11
C GLU A 129 -0.91 15.99 -1.63
N ARG A 130 0.07 16.77 -2.09
CA ARG A 130 1.38 16.22 -2.47
C ARG A 130 1.91 15.37 -1.31
N PRO A 131 2.57 14.23 -1.59
CA PRO A 131 3.16 13.38 -0.56
C PRO A 131 3.99 14.18 0.45
N LYS A 132 3.81 13.86 1.73
CA LYS A 132 4.38 14.57 2.89
C LYS A 132 5.54 13.77 3.49
N PRO A 133 6.43 14.38 4.29
CA PRO A 133 7.44 13.64 5.03
C PRO A 133 6.81 12.47 5.79
N PHE A 134 7.43 11.29 5.68
CA PHE A 134 6.95 10.08 6.34
C PHE A 134 6.95 10.25 7.86
N ASN A 135 5.83 9.91 8.50
CA ASN A 135 5.67 9.99 9.95
C ASN A 135 4.90 8.76 10.46
N LEU A 136 5.57 7.94 11.27
CA LEU A 136 4.99 6.74 11.88
C LEU A 136 3.77 7.03 12.76
N LYS A 137 3.68 8.23 13.35
CA LYS A 137 2.60 8.63 14.26
C LYS A 137 1.42 9.29 13.54
N ASP A 138 1.56 9.63 12.25
CA ASP A 138 0.49 10.28 11.50
C ASP A 138 -0.51 9.24 10.98
N LEU A 139 -1.66 9.16 11.64
CA LEU A 139 -2.72 8.20 11.29
C LEU A 139 -3.30 8.45 9.89
N TYR A 140 -3.21 9.67 9.36
CA TYR A 140 -3.68 10.00 8.02
C TYR A 140 -2.72 9.51 6.92
N GLN A 141 -1.51 9.07 7.27
CA GLN A 141 -0.61 8.38 6.33
C GLN A 141 -0.84 6.87 6.26
N ILE A 142 -1.74 6.33 7.09
CA ILE A 142 -2.04 4.91 7.15
C ILE A 142 -3.31 4.62 6.35
N PHE A 143 -3.17 3.69 5.40
CA PHE A 143 -4.25 3.21 4.56
C PHE A 143 -4.58 1.78 4.91
N LYS A 144 -5.87 1.47 5.07
CA LYS A 144 -6.35 0.09 5.05
C LYS A 144 -6.63 -0.30 3.61
N ILE A 145 -5.93 -1.33 3.14
CA ILE A 145 -6.08 -1.83 1.77
C ILE A 145 -7.08 -2.99 1.76
N HIS A 146 -8.00 -2.94 0.80
CA HIS A 146 -9.01 -3.95 0.56
C HIS A 146 -8.84 -4.50 -0.86
N SER A 147 -9.01 -5.82 -1.01
CA SER A 147 -9.14 -6.44 -2.33
C SER A 147 -10.52 -6.16 -2.92
N HIS A 148 -10.56 -5.84 -4.20
CA HIS A 148 -11.77 -5.68 -4.99
C HIS A 148 -12.12 -6.99 -5.70
N GLN A 149 -13.42 -7.28 -5.88
CA GLN A 149 -13.88 -8.53 -6.51
C GLN A 149 -13.41 -8.66 -7.98
N SER A 150 -13.18 -7.54 -8.66
CA SER A 150 -12.76 -7.49 -10.07
C SER A 150 -11.23 -7.48 -10.29
N ASP A 151 -10.46 -8.15 -9.43
CA ASP A 151 -8.99 -8.28 -9.55
C ASP A 151 -8.22 -6.95 -9.40
N GLY A 152 -8.43 -6.27 -8.26
CA GLY A 152 -7.77 -5.00 -7.92
C GLY A 152 -7.75 -4.70 -6.42
N PHE A 153 -7.28 -3.50 -6.04
CA PHE A 153 -7.25 -3.04 -4.66
C PHE A 153 -7.79 -1.62 -4.54
N PHE A 154 -8.36 -1.29 -3.39
CA PHE A 154 -8.68 0.09 -3.03
C PHE A 154 -8.21 0.38 -1.61
N GLY A 155 -7.77 1.62 -1.38
CA GLY A 155 -7.36 2.10 -0.06
C GLY A 155 -8.47 2.90 0.61
N ARG A 156 -8.62 2.74 1.92
CA ARG A 156 -9.44 3.61 2.78
C ARG A 156 -8.58 4.21 3.87
N SER A 157 -8.96 5.40 4.34
CA SER A 157 -8.39 5.94 5.57
C SER A 157 -8.71 5.03 6.75
N ILE A 158 -7.79 4.94 7.71
CA ILE A 158 -8.11 4.34 9.02
C ILE A 158 -8.82 5.34 9.95
N THR A 159 -8.74 6.64 9.65
CA THR A 159 -9.45 7.68 10.38
C THR A 159 -10.83 7.89 9.74
N PRO A 160 -11.92 8.06 10.53
CA PRO A 160 -13.27 8.22 9.97
C PRO A 160 -13.44 9.46 9.09
N ASP A 161 -12.69 10.52 9.36
CA ASP A 161 -12.71 11.83 8.69
C ASP A 161 -11.66 11.95 7.57
N GLY A 162 -10.87 10.90 7.35
CA GLY A 162 -9.79 10.91 6.37
C GLY A 162 -10.30 10.59 4.97
N ILE A 163 -10.03 11.48 4.03
CA ILE A 163 -10.36 11.35 2.62
C ILE A 163 -9.08 10.93 1.89
N PRO A 164 -8.98 9.69 1.37
CA PRO A 164 -7.84 9.25 0.58
C PRO A 164 -7.62 10.15 -0.64
N PRO A 165 -6.37 10.40 -1.06
CA PRO A 165 -6.11 11.19 -2.26
C PRO A 165 -6.77 10.51 -3.47
N HIS A 166 -7.32 11.33 -4.36
CA HIS A 166 -7.69 10.87 -5.69
C HIS A 166 -6.38 10.63 -6.45
N SER A 167 -6.29 9.55 -7.23
CA SER A 167 -5.11 9.29 -8.05
C SER A 167 -5.47 8.70 -9.39
#